data_AF-A0A958EGX6-F1
#
_entry.id   AF-A0A958EGX6-F1
#
_cell.length_a   1.000
_cell.length_b   1.000
_cell.length_c   1.000
_cell.angle_alpha   90.00
_cell.angle_beta   90.00
_cell.angle_gamma   90.00
#
_symmetry.space_group_name_H-M   'P 1'
#
loop_
_entity.id
_entity.type
_entity.pdbx_description
1 polymer ?
#
loop_
_entity_poly.entity_id
_entity_poly.type
_entity_poly.pdbx_seq_one_letter_code
_entity_poly.pdbx_strand_id
1 'polypeptide(L)'
;SRIKGGQLARAFAPARVISLMISDVIGDPPDAIASGPTVPDPGTFADALKLVATLPPGSVADSVRRHLEAGARGDLPETPKPGDPLFGHVENIILGNNRLALERMREVIAAAGFAVEVVTDVLEGEAREIGRHWAKTVAATRPGYGQVWLFGGESTVTLTGNGKGGRNQELVLGALHAMSQIP
;
A
#
# COMPACT_ATOMS: atom_id res chain seq x y z
N SER A 1 -7.75 19.83 1.51
CA SER A 1 -8.54 19.21 0.43
C SER A 1 -10.01 19.27 0.80
N ARG A 2 -10.94 19.40 -0.15
CA ARG A 2 -12.40 19.39 0.12
C ARG A 2 -13.03 18.00 0.08
N ILE A 3 -12.26 16.96 -0.26
CA ILE A 3 -12.76 15.59 -0.52
C ILE A 3 -12.02 14.53 0.32
N LYS A 4 -10.70 14.66 0.48
CA LYS A 4 -9.85 13.69 1.20
C LYS A 4 -10.09 13.72 2.71
N GLY A 5 -9.65 12.68 3.43
CA GLY A 5 -9.70 12.60 4.89
C GLY A 5 -11.13 12.72 5.43
N GLY A 6 -12.03 11.87 4.97
CA GLY A 6 -13.43 11.81 5.43
C GLY A 6 -14.33 12.93 4.92
N GLN A 7 -13.81 13.94 4.22
CA GLN A 7 -14.62 15.09 3.78
C GLN A 7 -15.68 14.72 2.74
N LEU A 8 -15.46 13.68 1.93
CA LEU A 8 -16.48 13.17 1.02
C LEU A 8 -17.62 12.52 1.80
N ALA A 9 -17.31 11.72 2.83
CA ALA A 9 -18.34 11.17 3.73
C ALA A 9 -19.14 12.30 4.40
N ARG A 10 -18.46 13.34 4.90
CA ARG A 10 -19.12 14.52 5.47
C ARG A 10 -20.07 15.21 4.47
N ALA A 11 -19.69 15.31 3.21
CA ALA A 11 -20.51 15.95 2.19
C ALA A 11 -21.82 15.19 1.88
N PHE A 12 -21.85 13.88 2.12
CA PHE A 12 -23.04 13.04 1.92
C PHE A 12 -23.86 12.81 3.18
N ALA A 13 -23.33 13.16 4.36
CA ALA A 13 -24.05 12.99 5.61
C ALA A 13 -25.41 13.71 5.61
N PRO A 14 -26.50 13.08 6.11
CA PRO A 14 -26.56 11.77 6.76
C PRO A 14 -26.89 10.58 5.83
N ALA A 15 -26.81 10.75 4.51
CA ALA A 15 -27.12 9.68 3.55
C ALA A 15 -26.14 8.50 3.69
N ARG A 16 -26.64 7.27 3.49
CA ARG A 16 -25.78 6.07 3.51
C ARG A 16 -24.72 6.15 2.41
N VAL A 17 -23.47 5.90 2.78
CA VAL A 17 -22.32 5.82 1.87
C VAL A 17 -21.77 4.40 1.90
N ILE A 18 -21.67 3.77 0.72
CA ILE A 18 -20.98 2.49 0.55
C ILE A 18 -19.80 2.75 -0.38
N SER A 19 -18.59 2.61 0.15
CA SER A 19 -17.33 2.85 -0.55
C SER A 19 -16.71 1.52 -0.94
N LEU A 20 -16.63 1.25 -2.24
CA LEU A 20 -16.07 0.03 -2.80
C LEU A 20 -14.65 0.33 -3.29
N MET A 21 -13.65 -0.33 -2.69
CA MET A 21 -12.25 0.01 -2.85
C MET A 21 -11.47 -1.09 -3.56
N ILE A 22 -10.50 -0.70 -4.37
CA ILE A 22 -9.41 -1.55 -4.84
C ILE A 22 -8.14 -0.99 -4.20
N SER A 23 -7.47 -1.79 -3.40
CA SER A 23 -6.24 -1.41 -2.70
C SER A 23 -5.03 -1.72 -3.57
N ASP A 24 -4.22 -0.70 -3.81
CA ASP A 24 -2.87 -0.77 -4.36
C ASP A 24 -1.80 -0.49 -3.28
N VAL A 25 -2.19 -0.47 -2.00
CA VAL A 25 -1.32 -0.14 -0.87
C VAL A 25 -1.05 -1.39 -0.05
N ILE A 26 0.21 -1.63 0.30
CA ILE A 26 0.61 -2.74 1.18
C ILE A 26 -0.10 -2.62 2.53
N GLY A 27 -0.69 -3.74 2.98
CA GLY A 27 -1.43 -3.82 4.25
C GLY A 27 -2.86 -3.27 4.20
N ASP A 28 -3.30 -2.76 3.04
CA ASP A 28 -4.65 -2.23 2.78
C ASP A 28 -5.20 -1.20 3.79
N PRO A 29 -4.41 -0.22 4.28
CA PRO A 29 -4.93 0.81 5.19
C PRO A 29 -5.95 1.71 4.47
N PRO A 30 -7.24 1.73 4.88
CA PRO A 30 -8.29 2.42 4.12
C PRO A 30 -8.11 3.93 4.00
N ASP A 31 -7.43 4.55 4.97
CA ASP A 31 -7.09 5.97 5.00
C ASP A 31 -6.00 6.36 4.00
N ALA A 32 -5.14 5.42 3.61
CA ALA A 32 -4.16 5.63 2.53
C ALA A 32 -4.81 5.49 1.14
N ILE A 33 -5.79 4.60 0.97
CA ILE A 33 -6.47 4.36 -0.31
C ILE A 33 -7.18 5.64 -0.76
N ALA A 34 -6.71 6.21 -1.87
CA ALA A 34 -7.16 7.51 -2.39
C ALA A 34 -7.12 8.67 -1.36
N SER A 35 -6.29 8.55 -0.31
CA SER A 35 -6.25 9.44 0.85
C SER A 35 -7.57 9.49 1.65
N GLY A 36 -8.24 8.35 1.77
CA GLY A 36 -9.33 8.13 2.72
C GLY A 36 -10.51 9.09 2.62
N PRO A 37 -11.10 9.35 1.44
CA PRO A 37 -12.18 10.33 1.31
C PRO A 37 -13.43 10.01 2.13
N THR A 38 -13.65 8.72 2.43
CA THR A 38 -14.76 8.19 3.22
C THR A 38 -14.31 7.55 4.54
N VAL A 39 -13.08 7.83 4.96
CA VAL A 39 -12.44 7.23 6.15
C VAL A 39 -12.08 8.35 7.14
N PRO A 40 -12.21 8.15 8.46
CA PRO A 40 -11.75 9.13 9.43
C PRO A 40 -10.27 9.43 9.27
N ASP A 41 -9.91 10.69 9.45
CA ASP A 41 -8.53 11.16 9.42
C ASP A 41 -8.08 11.46 10.87
N PRO A 42 -7.12 10.71 11.44
CA PRO A 42 -6.61 10.98 12.79
C PRO A 42 -5.70 12.22 12.85
N GLY A 43 -5.16 12.67 11.71
CA GLY A 43 -4.24 13.81 11.65
C GLY A 43 -4.95 15.14 11.90
N THR A 44 -4.16 16.16 12.25
CA THR A 44 -4.68 17.52 12.49
C THR A 44 -3.93 18.58 11.70
N PHE A 45 -4.53 19.77 11.58
CA PHE A 45 -3.84 20.97 11.09
C PHE A 45 -2.55 21.25 11.86
N ALA A 46 -2.53 21.00 13.17
CA ALA A 46 -1.33 21.18 13.99
C ALA A 46 -0.22 20.19 13.61
N ASP A 47 -0.57 18.93 13.32
CA ASP A 47 0.41 17.93 12.88
C ASP A 47 0.95 18.25 11.48
N ALA A 48 0.10 18.74 10.59
CA ALA A 48 0.52 19.25 9.28
C ALA A 48 1.49 20.43 9.43
N LEU A 49 1.24 21.38 10.34
CA LEU A 49 2.17 22.49 10.60
C LEU A 49 3.52 22.02 11.15
N LYS A 50 3.53 21.03 12.05
CA LYS A 50 4.78 20.42 12.55
C LYS A 50 5.59 19.84 11.39
N LEU A 51 4.95 19.12 10.47
CA LEU A 51 5.61 18.60 9.27
C LEU A 51 6.16 19.73 8.39
N VAL A 52 5.38 20.78 8.13
CA VAL A 52 5.83 21.93 7.34
C VAL A 52 7.04 22.62 7.97
N ALA A 53 7.15 22.65 9.30
CA ALA A 53 8.29 23.22 10.02
C ALA A 53 9.59 22.41 9.84
N THR A 54 9.51 21.14 9.47
CA THR A 54 10.68 20.29 9.16
C THR A 54 11.18 20.45 7.72
N LEU A 55 10.39 21.09 6.85
CA LEU A 55 10.74 21.30 5.45
C LEU A 55 11.66 22.52 5.28
N PRO A 56 12.47 22.58 4.21
CA PRO A 56 13.27 23.75 3.91
C PRO A 56 12.42 25.04 3.78
N PRO A 57 12.97 26.21 4.16
CA PRO A 57 12.29 27.49 3.96
C PRO A 57 11.87 27.69 2.50
N GLY A 58 10.63 28.14 2.28
CA GLY A 58 10.08 28.35 0.95
C GLY A 58 9.57 27.09 0.23
N SER A 59 9.68 25.89 0.82
CA SER A 59 9.13 24.66 0.22
C SER A 59 7.60 24.59 0.16
N VAL A 60 6.91 25.46 0.89
CA VAL A 60 5.44 25.49 0.96
C VAL A 60 4.95 26.91 0.69
N ALA A 61 3.98 27.05 -0.21
CA ALA A 61 3.39 28.34 -0.57
C ALA A 61 2.69 29.00 0.63
N ASP A 62 2.76 30.33 0.70
CA ASP A 62 2.16 31.10 1.80
C ASP A 62 0.66 30.87 1.96
N SER A 63 -0.05 30.61 0.85
CA SER A 63 -1.48 30.29 0.89
C SER A 63 -1.77 28.99 1.66
N VAL A 64 -0.92 27.98 1.52
CA VAL A 64 -1.03 26.71 2.25
C VAL A 64 -0.70 26.93 3.72
N ARG A 65 0.38 27.66 4.03
CA ARG A 65 0.74 27.98 5.41
C ARG A 65 -0.38 28.72 6.14
N ARG A 66 -0.93 29.78 5.52
CA ARG A 66 -2.05 30.54 6.10
C ARG A 66 -3.29 29.68 6.32
N HIS A 67 -3.60 28.75 5.41
CA HIS A 67 -4.71 27.82 5.57
C HIS A 67 -4.51 26.89 6.75
N LEU A 68 -3.31 26.30 6.89
CA LEU A 68 -3.00 25.41 8.01
C LEU A 68 -3.00 26.15 9.36
N GLU A 69 -2.45 27.37 9.41
CA GLU A 69 -2.45 28.20 10.62
C GLU A 69 -3.86 28.61 11.03
N ALA A 70 -4.74 28.95 10.07
CA ALA A 70 -6.15 29.22 10.34
C ALA A 70 -6.86 28.00 10.92
N GLY A 71 -6.63 26.81 10.36
CA GLY A 71 -7.16 25.56 10.91
C GLY A 71 -6.64 25.26 12.31
N ALA A 72 -5.35 25.45 12.58
CA ALA A 72 -4.76 25.22 13.90
C ALA A 72 -5.25 26.20 14.98
N ARG A 73 -5.70 27.41 14.59
CA ARG A 73 -6.37 28.36 15.50
C ARG A 73 -7.85 28.04 15.72
N GLY A 74 -8.44 27.12 14.96
CA GLY A 74 -9.86 26.79 14.99
C GLY A 74 -10.74 27.66 14.09
N ASP A 75 -10.14 28.49 13.22
CA ASP A 75 -10.89 29.32 12.27
C ASP A 75 -11.53 28.47 11.15
N LEU A 76 -11.02 27.26 10.94
CA LEU A 76 -11.50 26.29 9.95
C LEU A 76 -11.79 24.95 10.63
N PRO A 77 -12.85 24.23 10.20
CA PRO A 77 -13.15 22.92 10.74
C PRO A 77 -12.10 21.90 10.31
N GLU A 78 -11.75 21.02 11.25
CA GLU A 78 -10.86 19.90 11.00
C GLU A 78 -11.49 18.84 10.08
N THR A 79 -10.67 17.96 9.51
CA THR A 79 -11.15 16.71 8.88
C THR A 79 -11.92 15.87 9.91
N PRO A 80 -12.98 15.14 9.50
CA PRO A 80 -13.68 14.20 10.37
C PRO A 80 -12.74 13.25 11.11
N LYS A 81 -12.91 13.16 12.44
CA LYS A 81 -12.02 12.42 13.32
C LYS A 81 -12.53 11.00 13.60
N PRO A 82 -11.67 10.07 14.02
CA PRO A 82 -12.12 8.80 14.56
C PRO A 82 -13.15 9.02 15.68
N GLY A 83 -14.28 8.32 15.62
CA GLY A 83 -15.40 8.47 16.56
C GLY A 83 -16.44 9.53 16.18
N ASP A 84 -16.24 10.28 15.09
CA ASP A 84 -17.27 11.19 14.56
C ASP A 84 -18.54 10.39 14.18
N PRO A 85 -19.73 10.71 14.74
CA PRO A 85 -20.98 10.01 14.46
C PRO A 85 -21.35 9.93 12.98
N LEU A 86 -20.80 10.81 12.13
CA LEU A 86 -21.03 10.74 10.68
C LEU A 86 -20.55 9.41 10.09
N PHE A 87 -19.55 8.74 10.68
CA PHE A 87 -19.11 7.45 10.14
C PHE A 87 -20.10 6.31 10.42
N GLY A 88 -21.12 6.53 11.25
CA GLY A 88 -22.18 5.53 11.52
C GLY A 88 -23.03 5.17 10.30
N HIS A 89 -23.01 5.98 9.23
CA HIS A 89 -23.70 5.71 7.96
C HIS A 89 -22.74 5.39 6.79
N VAL A 90 -21.46 5.15 7.09
CA VAL A 90 -20.42 4.89 6.08
C VAL A 90 -19.91 3.47 6.20
N GLU A 91 -19.91 2.75 5.10
CA GLU A 91 -19.37 1.40 4.98
C GLU A 91 -18.24 1.41 3.96
N ASN A 92 -17.04 0.98 4.36
CA ASN A 92 -15.86 0.91 3.49
C ASN A 92 -15.52 -0.57 3.25
N ILE A 93 -15.54 -1.00 1.99
CA ILE A 93 -15.37 -2.41 1.60
C ILE A 93 -14.23 -2.50 0.59
N ILE A 94 -13.19 -3.27 0.93
CA ILE A 94 -12.11 -3.61 -0.01
C ILE A 94 -12.58 -4.79 -0.84
N LEU A 95 -12.81 -4.55 -2.13
CA LEU A 95 -13.23 -5.56 -3.11
C LEU A 95 -12.05 -6.25 -3.79
N GLY A 96 -10.91 -5.58 -3.87
CA GLY A 96 -9.71 -6.12 -4.50
C GLY A 96 -8.46 -5.64 -3.80
N ASN A 97 -7.54 -6.56 -3.54
CA ASN A 97 -6.23 -6.30 -2.97
C ASN A 97 -5.26 -7.42 -3.40
N ASN A 98 -4.00 -7.29 -3.01
CA ASN A 98 -2.96 -8.27 -3.32
C ASN A 98 -3.29 -9.65 -2.71
N ARG A 99 -3.72 -9.69 -1.45
CA ARG A 99 -4.10 -10.94 -0.76
C ARG A 99 -5.17 -11.72 -1.52
N LEU A 100 -6.25 -11.07 -1.95
CA LEU A 100 -7.32 -11.72 -2.69
C LEU A 100 -6.80 -12.31 -4.00
N ALA A 101 -5.92 -11.60 -4.71
CA ALA A 101 -5.30 -12.11 -5.93
C ALA A 101 -4.46 -13.38 -5.65
N LEU A 102 -3.64 -13.38 -4.59
CA LEU A 102 -2.84 -14.55 -4.18
C LEU A 102 -3.71 -15.74 -3.78
N GLU A 103 -4.79 -15.50 -3.04
CA GLU A 103 -5.72 -16.57 -2.66
C GLU A 103 -6.41 -17.18 -3.89
N ARG A 104 -6.79 -16.36 -4.88
CA ARG A 104 -7.33 -16.87 -6.15
C ARG A 104 -6.29 -17.65 -6.95
N MET A 105 -5.04 -17.19 -6.99
CA MET A 105 -3.95 -17.94 -7.61
C MET A 105 -3.76 -19.31 -6.92
N ARG A 106 -3.78 -19.34 -5.58
CA ARG A 106 -3.68 -20.56 -4.79
C ARG A 106 -4.79 -21.55 -5.14
N GLU A 107 -6.04 -21.09 -5.19
CA GLU A 107 -7.19 -21.94 -5.57
C GLU A 107 -7.02 -22.57 -6.96
N VAL A 108 -6.63 -21.77 -7.96
CA VAL A 108 -6.43 -22.25 -9.34
C VAL A 108 -5.28 -23.25 -9.44
N ILE A 109 -4.16 -22.98 -8.76
CA ILE A 109 -2.97 -23.85 -8.78
C ILE A 109 -3.26 -25.17 -8.04
N ALA A 110 -3.95 -25.10 -6.90
CA ALA A 110 -4.35 -26.29 -6.14
C ALA A 110 -5.32 -27.17 -6.96
N ALA A 111 -6.28 -26.57 -7.67
CA ALA A 111 -7.18 -27.29 -8.56
C ALA A 111 -6.47 -28.00 -9.71
N ALA A 112 -5.28 -27.53 -10.11
CA ALA A 112 -4.42 -28.17 -11.09
C ALA A 112 -3.54 -29.30 -10.49
N GLY A 113 -3.67 -29.61 -9.20
CA GLY A 113 -2.98 -30.72 -8.54
C GLY A 113 -1.61 -30.38 -7.94
N PHE A 114 -1.25 -29.10 -7.86
CA PHE A 114 0.01 -28.67 -7.25
C PHE A 114 -0.17 -28.35 -5.77
N ALA A 115 0.84 -28.69 -4.96
CA ALA A 115 0.95 -28.11 -3.62
C ALA A 115 1.29 -26.63 -3.78
N VAL A 116 0.61 -25.74 -3.04
CA VAL A 116 0.81 -24.31 -3.17
C VAL A 116 0.72 -23.62 -1.81
N GLU A 117 1.60 -22.65 -1.59
CA GLU A 117 1.71 -21.89 -0.37
C GLU A 117 1.79 -20.39 -0.69
N VAL A 118 0.96 -19.59 -0.03
CA VAL A 118 1.11 -18.13 -0.04
C VAL A 118 2.07 -17.76 1.08
N VAL A 119 3.31 -17.43 0.72
CA VAL A 119 4.39 -17.19 1.69
C VAL A 119 4.24 -15.81 2.33
N THR A 120 3.94 -14.79 1.53
CA THR A 120 3.68 -13.42 2.00
C THR A 120 2.93 -12.61 0.94
N ASP A 121 2.13 -11.65 1.37
CA ASP A 121 1.45 -10.62 0.57
C ASP A 121 1.96 -9.21 0.85
N VAL A 122 3.00 -9.09 1.69
CA VAL A 122 3.64 -7.85 2.10
C VAL A 122 5.15 -7.86 1.80
N LEU A 123 5.54 -8.52 0.71
CA LEU A 123 6.94 -8.58 0.27
C LEU A 123 7.45 -7.19 -0.08
N GLU A 124 8.49 -6.73 0.63
CA GLU A 124 9.16 -5.46 0.40
C GLU A 124 10.68 -5.63 0.37
N GLY A 125 11.37 -4.68 -0.27
CA GLY A 125 12.82 -4.63 -0.32
C GLY A 125 13.39 -4.61 -1.73
N GLU A 126 14.73 -4.67 -1.81
CA GLU A 126 15.47 -4.56 -3.06
C GLU A 126 15.28 -5.80 -3.94
N ALA A 127 14.74 -5.60 -5.15
CA ALA A 127 14.23 -6.64 -6.03
C ALA A 127 15.27 -7.73 -6.34
N ARG A 128 16.52 -7.33 -6.64
CA ARG A 128 17.61 -8.27 -6.94
C ARG A 128 17.92 -9.20 -5.77
N GLU A 129 17.87 -8.68 -4.54
CA GLU A 129 18.24 -9.44 -3.34
C GLU A 129 17.11 -10.38 -2.94
N ILE A 130 15.86 -9.94 -3.09
CA ILE A 130 14.68 -10.79 -2.95
C ILE A 130 14.76 -11.99 -3.91
N GLY A 131 15.01 -11.73 -5.20
CA GLY A 131 15.11 -12.79 -6.21
C GLY A 131 16.21 -13.79 -5.88
N ARG A 132 17.40 -13.29 -5.50
CA ARG A 132 18.53 -14.14 -5.08
C ARG A 132 18.21 -14.98 -3.85
N HIS A 133 17.57 -14.39 -2.85
CA HIS A 133 17.23 -15.06 -1.60
C HIS A 133 16.28 -16.23 -1.87
N TRP A 134 15.14 -15.96 -2.51
CA TRP A 134 14.12 -17.00 -2.73
C TRP A 134 14.57 -18.09 -3.70
N ALA A 135 15.35 -17.76 -4.72
CA ALA A 135 15.93 -18.77 -5.60
C ALA A 135 16.79 -19.78 -4.83
N LYS A 136 17.65 -19.31 -3.91
CA LYS A 136 18.48 -20.17 -3.07
C LYS A 136 17.65 -20.97 -2.08
N THR A 137 16.66 -20.33 -1.44
CA THR A 137 15.77 -20.99 -0.49
C THR A 137 15.00 -22.13 -1.15
N VAL A 138 14.37 -21.87 -2.30
CA VAL A 138 13.61 -22.87 -3.05
C VAL A 138 14.49 -24.05 -3.45
N ALA A 139 15.68 -23.78 -4.00
CA ALA A 139 16.61 -24.84 -4.42
C ALA A 139 17.19 -25.68 -3.26
N ALA A 140 17.29 -25.11 -2.05
CA ALA A 140 17.69 -25.86 -0.86
C ALA A 140 16.57 -26.78 -0.33
N THR A 141 15.33 -26.55 -0.76
CA THR A 141 14.17 -27.40 -0.43
C THR A 141 14.24 -28.67 -1.30
N ARG A 142 14.23 -29.85 -0.67
CA ARG A 142 14.58 -31.15 -1.30
C ARG A 142 13.87 -31.42 -2.64
N PRO A 143 14.55 -32.04 -3.62
CA PRO A 143 13.93 -32.52 -4.85
C PRO A 143 12.89 -33.61 -4.54
N GLY A 144 11.66 -33.41 -5.02
CA GLY A 144 10.61 -34.45 -4.97
C GLY A 144 9.17 -33.98 -4.77
N TYR A 145 8.92 -32.72 -4.40
CA TYR A 145 7.55 -32.19 -4.32
C TYR A 145 7.46 -30.83 -5.02
N GLY A 146 6.65 -30.78 -6.08
CA GLY A 146 6.35 -29.58 -6.86
C GLY A 146 5.46 -28.62 -6.07
N GLN A 147 6.04 -27.97 -5.07
CA GLN A 147 5.38 -26.92 -4.32
C GLN A 147 5.55 -25.57 -5.04
N VAL A 148 4.46 -24.87 -5.26
CA VAL A 148 4.44 -23.51 -5.80
C VAL A 148 4.39 -22.53 -4.64
N TRP A 149 5.36 -21.61 -4.59
CA TRP A 149 5.39 -20.55 -3.59
C TRP A 149 4.90 -19.25 -4.22
N LEU A 150 3.87 -18.66 -3.64
CA LEU A 150 3.27 -17.41 -4.06
C LEU A 150 3.72 -16.28 -3.15
N PHE A 151 4.14 -15.20 -3.79
CA PHE A 151 4.60 -13.98 -3.14
C PHE A 151 3.85 -12.80 -3.74
N GLY A 152 3.41 -11.88 -2.91
CA GLY A 152 2.91 -10.59 -3.32
C GLY A 152 3.44 -9.49 -2.42
N GLY A 153 3.43 -8.27 -2.94
CA GLY A 153 4.00 -7.08 -2.32
C GLY A 153 4.58 -6.16 -3.38
N GLU A 154 5.43 -5.23 -2.96
CA GLU A 154 5.99 -4.17 -3.78
C GLU A 154 7.49 -4.05 -3.49
N SER A 155 8.31 -4.68 -4.34
CA SER A 155 9.77 -4.50 -4.27
C SER A 155 10.19 -3.10 -4.75
N THR A 156 11.46 -2.76 -4.60
CA THR A 156 12.07 -1.54 -5.10
C THR A 156 13.36 -1.84 -5.85
N VAL A 157 13.80 -0.87 -6.66
CA VAL A 157 15.09 -0.92 -7.35
C VAL A 157 15.83 0.37 -7.06
N THR A 158 17.02 0.25 -6.50
CA THR A 158 17.94 1.37 -6.36
C THR A 158 18.62 1.64 -7.70
N LEU A 159 18.19 2.70 -8.39
CA LEU A 159 18.74 3.07 -9.69
C LEU A 159 20.17 3.59 -9.57
N THR A 160 21.11 2.90 -10.22
CA THR A 160 22.54 3.29 -10.27
C THR A 160 23.03 3.59 -11.69
N GLY A 161 22.18 3.43 -12.71
CA GLY A 161 22.55 3.63 -14.11
C GLY A 161 21.36 3.92 -15.01
N ASN A 162 21.64 4.03 -16.31
CA ASN A 162 20.67 4.45 -17.34
C ASN A 162 20.07 3.27 -18.13
N GLY A 163 20.04 2.09 -17.51
CA GLY A 163 19.46 0.89 -18.11
C GLY A 163 17.94 0.98 -18.27
N LYS A 164 17.35 -0.04 -18.90
CA LYS A 164 15.89 -0.19 -19.00
C LYS A 164 15.47 -1.44 -18.27
N GLY A 165 14.42 -1.32 -17.46
CA GLY A 165 13.79 -2.46 -16.83
C GLY A 165 12.82 -2.04 -15.74
N GLY A 166 12.52 -2.97 -14.84
CA GLY A 166 11.67 -2.70 -13.68
C GLY A 166 11.84 -3.79 -12.62
N ARG A 167 11.24 -3.53 -11.46
CA ARG A 167 11.39 -4.32 -10.24
C ARG A 167 11.16 -5.82 -10.43
N ASN A 168 10.06 -6.21 -11.09
CA ASN A 168 9.79 -7.62 -11.37
C ASN A 168 10.81 -8.26 -12.32
N GLN A 169 11.33 -7.51 -13.29
CA GLN A 169 12.37 -8.01 -14.20
C GLN A 169 13.71 -8.19 -13.46
N GLU A 170 14.04 -7.25 -12.57
CA GLU A 170 15.25 -7.31 -11.76
C GLU A 170 15.19 -8.43 -10.72
N LEU A 171 14.02 -8.69 -10.14
CA LEU A 171 13.77 -9.85 -9.28
C LEU A 171 14.03 -11.15 -10.04
N VAL A 172 13.45 -11.31 -11.23
CA VAL A 172 13.67 -12.49 -12.08
C VAL A 172 15.15 -12.63 -12.45
N LEU A 173 15.83 -11.55 -12.82
CA LEU A 173 17.25 -11.59 -13.15
C LEU A 173 18.12 -11.97 -11.94
N GLY A 174 17.81 -11.44 -10.75
CA GLY A 174 18.47 -11.80 -9.50
C GLY A 174 18.29 -13.29 -9.15
N ALA A 175 17.08 -13.81 -9.35
CA ALA A 175 16.77 -15.22 -9.18
C ALA A 175 17.55 -16.11 -10.17
N LEU A 176 17.49 -15.81 -11.47
CA LEU A 176 18.22 -16.55 -12.51
C LEU A 176 19.72 -16.60 -12.26
N HIS A 177 20.30 -15.46 -11.84
CA HIS A 177 21.71 -15.41 -11.47
C HIS A 177 22.02 -16.35 -10.29
N ALA A 178 21.22 -16.33 -9.24
CA ALA A 178 21.40 -17.22 -8.10
C ALA A 178 21.23 -18.70 -8.48
N MET A 179 20.23 -19.03 -9.30
CA MET A 179 19.99 -20.38 -9.80
C MET A 179 21.16 -20.92 -10.63
N SER A 180 21.82 -20.08 -11.43
CA SER A 180 22.99 -20.46 -12.23
C SER A 180 24.21 -20.88 -11.40
N GLN A 181 24.21 -20.57 -10.10
CA GLN A 181 25.28 -20.89 -9.16
C GLN A 181 24.98 -22.14 -8.33
N ILE A 182 23.82 -22.75 -8.54
CA ILE A 182 23.38 -23.95 -7.81
C ILE A 182 23.89 -25.17 -8.58
N PRO A 183 24.59 -26.11 -7.91
CA PRO A 183 25.15 -27.31 -8.54
C PRO A 183 24.11 -28.20 -9.23
#